data_AF-A2DNY5-F1
#
_entry.id   AF-A2DNY5-F1
#
_cell.length_a   1.000
_cell.length_b   1.000
_cell.length_c   1.000
_cell.angle_alpha   90.00
_cell.angle_beta   90.00
_cell.angle_gamma   90.00
#
_symmetry.space_group_name_H-M   'P 1'
#
loop_
_entity.id
_entity.type
_entity.pdbx_description
1 polymer ?
#
loop_
_entity_poly.entity_id
_entity_poly.type
_entity_poly.pdbx_seq_one_letter_code
_entity_poly.pdbx_strand_id
1 'polypeptide(L)'
;MDTSNLIDTYQTEMKHEEDTEELCAPDVSRESQIFDNKIKIKIRLDLISVPIFAFPLCVGIVCLGLFIMEGRLSGYLPTISESGTEYQNKALFASMIACGSVTTFFIIFMYYNYVKLNYNLSRLLNIVFILVIMISCIGVGGFGFCPINEVYKYHFLFAFSGFTGILVFETLCYVVCRKDTNLAMVRLFLISFATIGYLIFGFTDAVFEPNMDATASAIGEWILLFCLQFVFVTYGQEMKHLKIHINLSV
;
A
#
# COMPACT_ATOMS: atom_id res chain seq x y z
N MET A 1 35.36 50.11 -65.58
CA MET A 1 35.07 49.08 -64.56
C MET A 1 33.60 48.83 -64.64
N ASP A 2 33.19 47.64 -65.07
CA ASP A 2 31.90 47.11 -64.65
C ASP A 2 31.91 45.59 -64.76
N THR A 3 31.80 44.95 -63.59
CA THR A 3 31.76 43.51 -63.38
C THR A 3 30.32 43.04 -63.51
N SER A 4 29.89 42.79 -64.74
CA SER A 4 28.67 42.02 -65.03
C SER A 4 29.04 40.89 -65.98
N ASN A 5 28.39 39.72 -65.80
CA ASN A 5 28.39 38.56 -66.72
C ASN A 5 29.45 37.47 -66.55
N LEU A 6 29.73 36.97 -65.33
CA LEU A 6 30.53 35.74 -65.21
C LEU A 6 30.05 34.69 -64.19
N ILE A 7 28.81 34.78 -63.71
CA ILE A 7 28.25 33.76 -62.78
C ILE A 7 26.82 33.35 -63.20
N ASP A 8 26.51 33.38 -64.50
CA ASP A 8 25.31 32.74 -65.07
C ASP A 8 25.65 31.48 -65.89
N THR A 9 26.94 31.14 -66.00
CA THR A 9 27.41 30.00 -66.81
C THR A 9 27.58 28.71 -66.01
N TYR A 10 27.48 28.75 -64.68
CA TYR A 10 27.64 27.55 -63.83
C TYR A 10 26.33 26.83 -63.47
N GLN A 11 25.17 27.29 -63.97
CA GLN A 11 23.86 26.68 -63.68
C GLN A 11 23.32 25.72 -64.75
N THR A 12 24.10 25.39 -65.80
CA THR A 12 23.52 24.68 -66.97
C THR A 12 24.27 23.41 -67.39
N GLU A 13 25.30 22.96 -66.66
CA GLU A 13 26.11 21.77 -67.00
C GLU A 13 26.05 20.62 -65.97
N MET A 14 25.02 20.57 -65.11
CA MET A 14 24.69 19.35 -64.34
C MET A 14 23.30 18.82 -64.69
N LYS A 15 22.92 18.98 -65.95
CA LYS A 15 21.85 18.22 -66.60
C LYS A 15 22.48 17.34 -67.66
N HIS A 16 22.29 16.04 -67.50
CA HIS A 16 22.65 14.89 -68.33
C HIS A 16 23.95 14.15 -68.01
N GLU A 17 23.81 12.82 -68.11
CA GLU A 17 24.73 11.71 -67.83
C GLU A 17 24.68 11.22 -66.37
N GLU A 18 24.29 9.98 -66.07
CA GLU A 18 24.06 8.82 -66.92
C GLU A 18 23.30 7.76 -66.12
N ASP A 19 22.54 6.95 -66.86
CA ASP A 19 21.82 5.77 -66.40
C ASP A 19 22.76 4.66 -65.94
N THR A 20 22.47 4.02 -64.80
CA THR A 20 22.77 2.61 -64.59
C THR A 20 21.83 2.02 -63.55
N GLU A 21 21.08 1.00 -63.97
CA GLU A 21 20.25 0.13 -63.13
C GLU A 21 21.08 -0.51 -62.02
N GLU A 22 20.62 -0.45 -60.77
CA GLU A 22 20.81 -1.58 -59.85
C GLU A 22 19.76 -1.65 -58.74
N LEU A 23 19.05 -2.77 -58.77
CA LEU A 23 18.36 -3.48 -57.69
C LEU A 23 17.24 -2.77 -56.90
N CYS A 24 16.03 -3.32 -57.08
CA CYS A 24 14.93 -3.26 -56.14
C CYS A 24 15.39 -3.56 -54.71
N ALA A 25 15.58 -2.52 -53.90
CA ALA A 25 15.50 -2.66 -52.45
C ALA A 25 14.01 -2.77 -52.09
N PRO A 26 13.56 -3.85 -51.42
CA PRO A 26 12.21 -3.90 -50.90
C PRO A 26 12.04 -2.77 -49.90
N ASP A 27 10.89 -2.13 -49.96
CA ASP A 27 10.38 -1.08 -49.08
C ASP A 27 10.62 -1.41 -47.58
N VAL A 28 11.76 -1.01 -47.02
CA VAL A 28 12.08 -1.06 -45.58
C VAL A 28 11.43 0.12 -44.84
N SER A 29 10.24 0.55 -45.25
CA SER A 29 9.42 1.49 -44.47
C SER A 29 8.20 0.82 -43.81
N ARG A 30 8.04 -0.50 -43.98
CA ARG A 30 6.92 -1.28 -43.43
C ARG A 30 7.21 -2.15 -42.21
N GLU A 31 8.35 -1.95 -41.54
CA GLU A 31 8.73 -2.73 -40.34
C GLU A 31 8.62 -1.99 -38.99
N SER A 32 8.20 -0.72 -38.95
CA SER A 32 8.13 0.05 -37.69
C SER A 32 6.73 0.39 -37.19
N GLN A 33 5.66 -0.08 -37.87
CA GLN A 33 4.28 0.15 -37.43
C GLN A 33 3.59 -1.08 -36.82
N ILE A 34 4.29 -2.21 -36.73
CA ILE A 34 3.74 -3.44 -36.17
C ILE A 34 4.30 -3.58 -34.73
N PHE A 35 3.41 -3.52 -33.75
CA PHE A 35 3.64 -3.66 -32.29
C PHE A 35 4.04 -2.41 -31.49
N ASP A 36 3.21 -1.35 -31.52
CA ASP A 36 3.05 -0.50 -30.32
C ASP A 36 1.62 -0.54 -29.79
N ASN A 37 1.01 -1.73 -29.77
CA ASN A 37 -0.27 -2.02 -29.13
C ASN A 37 -0.12 -2.02 -27.59
N LYS A 38 0.30 -0.89 -27.02
CA LYS A 38 0.31 -0.66 -25.57
C LYS A 38 -1.12 -0.43 -25.11
N ILE A 39 -1.75 -1.46 -24.56
CA ILE A 39 -3.03 -1.32 -23.87
C ILE A 39 -2.78 -0.56 -22.57
N LYS A 40 -3.25 0.70 -22.48
CA LYS A 40 -3.16 1.52 -21.27
C LYS A 40 -4.41 1.29 -20.40
N ILE A 41 -4.28 0.44 -19.39
CA ILE A 41 -5.34 0.29 -18.37
C ILE A 41 -5.19 1.42 -17.36
N LYS A 42 -6.24 2.23 -17.18
CA LYS A 42 -6.29 3.31 -16.19
C LYS A 42 -7.03 2.82 -14.95
N ILE A 43 -6.28 2.58 -13.89
CA ILE A 43 -6.84 2.14 -12.61
C ILE A 43 -6.96 3.34 -11.67
N ARG A 44 -8.16 3.53 -11.12
CA ARG A 44 -8.48 4.52 -10.08
C ARG A 44 -8.10 3.97 -8.72
N LEU A 45 -7.07 4.56 -8.10
CA LEU A 45 -6.55 4.10 -6.81
C LEU A 45 -7.56 4.21 -5.68
N ASP A 46 -8.45 5.20 -5.73
CA ASP A 46 -9.50 5.41 -4.75
C ASP A 46 -10.57 4.29 -4.74
N LEU A 47 -10.77 3.60 -5.86
CA LEU A 47 -11.72 2.48 -5.94
C LEU A 47 -11.12 1.17 -5.40
N ILE A 48 -9.81 0.99 -5.55
CA ILE A 48 -9.09 -0.16 -5.01
C ILE A 48 -8.90 -0.03 -3.50
N SER A 49 -8.73 1.21 -3.04
CA SER A 49 -8.37 1.46 -1.67
C SER A 49 -9.49 1.06 -0.70
N VAL A 50 -10.76 1.40 -0.97
CA VAL A 50 -11.93 1.10 -0.12
C VAL A 50 -12.14 -0.40 0.23
N PRO A 51 -12.13 -1.36 -0.71
CA PRO A 51 -12.32 -2.78 -0.37
C PRO A 51 -11.09 -3.37 0.33
N ILE A 52 -9.89 -2.93 -0.03
CA ILE A 52 -8.66 -3.34 0.65
C ILE A 52 -8.64 -2.79 2.08
N PHE A 53 -9.22 -1.60 2.27
CA PHE A 53 -9.42 -0.98 3.56
C PHE A 53 -10.32 -1.84 4.43
N ALA A 54 -11.57 -2.11 4.07
CA ALA A 54 -12.51 -2.80 4.97
C ALA A 54 -12.04 -4.19 5.45
N PHE A 55 -11.08 -4.80 4.76
CA PHE A 55 -10.70 -6.19 4.96
C PHE A 55 -10.25 -6.56 6.40
N PRO A 56 -9.28 -5.88 7.06
CA PRO A 56 -8.87 -6.26 8.42
C PRO A 56 -10.00 -6.13 9.46
N LEU A 57 -10.84 -5.09 9.35
CA LEU A 57 -12.00 -4.93 10.22
C LEU A 57 -13.04 -6.03 9.97
N CYS A 58 -13.28 -6.39 8.70
CA CYS A 58 -14.14 -7.50 8.33
C CYS A 58 -13.65 -8.82 8.92
N VAL A 59 -12.33 -9.07 8.92
CA VAL A 59 -11.75 -10.27 9.56
C VAL A 59 -12.10 -10.30 11.05
N GLY A 60 -11.90 -9.19 11.77
CA GLY A 60 -12.27 -9.10 13.18
C GLY A 60 -13.76 -9.36 13.43
N ILE A 61 -14.64 -8.78 12.61
CA ILE A 61 -16.09 -8.98 12.72
C ILE A 61 -16.48 -10.44 12.43
N VAL A 62 -15.88 -11.06 11.41
CA VAL A 62 -16.15 -12.46 11.06
C VAL A 62 -15.69 -13.40 12.18
N CYS A 63 -14.47 -13.21 12.70
CA CYS A 63 -13.95 -14.02 13.81
C CYS A 63 -14.82 -13.88 15.07
N LEU A 64 -15.22 -12.66 15.43
CA LEU A 64 -16.12 -12.43 16.55
C LEU A 64 -17.49 -13.08 16.34
N GLY A 65 -18.05 -12.97 15.12
CA GLY A 65 -19.32 -13.60 14.77
C GLY A 65 -19.29 -15.12 14.91
N LEU A 66 -18.24 -15.77 14.38
CA LEU A 66 -18.02 -17.21 14.54
C LEU A 66 -17.87 -17.61 16.00
N PHE A 67 -17.08 -16.86 16.77
CA PHE A 67 -16.90 -17.09 18.21
C PHE A 67 -18.23 -17.06 18.99
N ILE A 68 -19.09 -16.08 18.68
CA ILE A 68 -20.42 -15.97 19.30
C ILE A 68 -21.33 -17.12 18.87
N MET A 69 -21.34 -17.47 17.58
CA MET A 69 -22.15 -18.59 17.06
C MET A 69 -21.77 -19.95 17.65
N GLU A 70 -20.49 -20.12 18.00
CA GLU A 70 -19.97 -21.31 18.70
C GLU A 70 -20.33 -21.34 20.20
N GLY A 71 -20.95 -20.28 20.73
CA GLY A 71 -21.36 -20.21 22.14
C GLY A 71 -20.20 -20.03 23.11
N ARG A 72 -19.07 -19.48 22.64
CA ARG A 72 -17.83 -19.36 23.43
C ARG A 72 -17.75 -18.08 24.27
N LEU A 73 -18.79 -17.25 24.26
CA LEU A 73 -18.82 -16.01 25.03
C LEU A 73 -18.88 -16.31 26.54
N SER A 74 -17.82 -15.94 27.25
CA SER A 74 -17.57 -16.28 28.65
C SER A 74 -17.77 -15.10 29.62
N GLY A 75 -18.64 -14.15 29.28
CA GLY A 75 -19.00 -13.02 30.14
C GLY A 75 -18.10 -11.79 30.02
N TYR A 76 -17.16 -11.78 29.07
CA TYR A 76 -16.34 -10.62 28.69
C TYR A 76 -16.30 -10.46 27.17
N LEU A 77 -15.80 -9.32 26.69
CA LEU A 77 -15.58 -9.11 25.25
C LEU A 77 -14.23 -9.73 24.86
N PRO A 78 -14.20 -10.78 24.02
CA PRO A 78 -12.94 -11.40 23.62
C PRO A 78 -12.16 -10.51 22.67
N THR A 79 -10.84 -10.68 22.68
CA THR A 79 -9.96 -10.03 21.70
C THR A 79 -10.21 -10.59 20.29
N ILE A 80 -9.86 -9.83 19.26
CA ILE A 80 -9.87 -10.33 17.87
C ILE A 80 -8.89 -11.49 17.75
N SER A 81 -7.75 -11.36 18.41
CA SER A 81 -6.70 -12.38 18.46
C SER A 81 -7.22 -13.68 19.10
N GLU A 82 -7.93 -13.61 20.22
CA GLU A 82 -8.58 -14.76 20.87
C GLU A 82 -9.68 -15.36 20.00
N SER A 83 -10.57 -14.53 19.47
CA SER A 83 -11.68 -15.01 18.64
C SER A 83 -11.23 -15.69 17.35
N GLY A 84 -10.12 -15.24 16.78
CA GLY A 84 -9.54 -15.79 15.56
C GLY A 84 -8.59 -16.98 15.77
N THR A 85 -7.82 -17.00 16.85
CA THR A 85 -6.74 -18.00 17.03
C THR A 85 -7.08 -19.17 17.94
N GLU A 86 -8.27 -19.22 18.50
CA GLU A 86 -8.76 -20.42 19.16
C GLU A 86 -9.38 -21.40 18.14
N TYR A 87 -9.28 -22.70 18.43
CA TYR A 87 -9.83 -23.75 17.57
C TYR A 87 -11.36 -23.60 17.48
N GLN A 88 -12.00 -23.68 16.31
CA GLN A 88 -11.52 -24.15 14.99
C GLN A 88 -10.98 -23.04 14.06
N ASN A 89 -10.96 -21.80 14.49
CA ASN A 89 -10.78 -20.64 13.60
C ASN A 89 -9.34 -20.38 13.14
N LYS A 90 -8.34 -21.05 13.75
CA LYS A 90 -6.90 -20.84 13.51
C LYS A 90 -6.52 -20.74 12.03
N ALA A 91 -6.92 -21.72 11.22
CA ALA A 91 -6.54 -21.79 9.82
C ALA A 91 -7.20 -20.68 8.99
N LEU A 92 -8.47 -20.38 9.31
CA LEU A 92 -9.23 -19.31 8.67
C LEU A 92 -8.61 -17.95 9.01
N PHE A 93 -8.32 -17.71 10.30
CA PHE A 93 -7.68 -16.49 10.77
C PHE A 93 -6.29 -16.30 10.17
N ALA A 94 -5.44 -17.32 10.16
CA ALA A 94 -4.11 -17.24 9.55
C ALA A 94 -4.20 -16.85 8.06
N SER A 95 -5.13 -17.46 7.31
CA SER A 95 -5.34 -17.15 5.89
C SER A 95 -5.85 -15.72 5.68
N MET A 96 -6.80 -15.31 6.51
CA MET A 96 -7.34 -13.95 6.50
C MET A 96 -6.26 -12.92 6.84
N ILE A 97 -5.52 -13.09 7.93
CA ILE A 97 -4.43 -12.17 8.31
C ILE A 97 -3.30 -12.16 7.29
N ALA A 98 -2.96 -13.28 6.66
CA ALA A 98 -1.98 -13.31 5.57
C ALA A 98 -2.44 -12.47 4.37
N CYS A 99 -3.71 -12.61 3.97
CA CYS A 99 -4.30 -11.74 2.95
C CYS A 99 -4.26 -10.27 3.40
N GLY A 100 -4.65 -10.00 4.65
CA GLY A 100 -4.63 -8.71 5.32
C GLY A 100 -3.25 -8.04 5.30
N SER A 101 -2.19 -8.81 5.51
CA SER A 101 -0.80 -8.36 5.45
C SER A 101 -0.41 -7.94 4.03
N VAL A 102 -0.71 -8.75 3.03
CA VAL A 102 -0.42 -8.44 1.62
C VAL A 102 -1.17 -7.17 1.18
N THR A 103 -2.44 -7.07 1.55
CA THR A 103 -3.27 -5.89 1.27
C THR A 103 -2.73 -4.63 1.94
N THR A 104 -2.33 -4.74 3.20
CA THR A 104 -1.75 -3.63 3.97
C THR A 104 -0.43 -3.19 3.33
N PHE A 105 0.47 -4.13 3.02
CA PHE A 105 1.73 -3.88 2.33
C PHE A 105 1.52 -3.12 1.02
N PHE A 106 0.59 -3.60 0.19
CA PHE A 106 0.30 -2.96 -1.08
C PHE A 106 -0.15 -1.51 -0.90
N ILE A 107 -1.06 -1.24 0.05
CA ILE A 107 -1.55 0.12 0.35
C ILE A 107 -0.41 1.03 0.81
N ILE A 108 0.30 0.64 1.87
CA ILE A 108 1.32 1.50 2.47
C ILE A 108 2.46 1.73 1.47
N PHE A 109 2.77 0.74 0.64
CA PHE A 109 3.73 0.90 -0.44
C PHE A 109 3.24 1.87 -1.52
N MET A 110 1.99 1.76 -1.97
CA MET A 110 1.41 2.71 -2.93
C MET A 110 1.40 4.14 -2.36
N TYR A 111 1.03 4.29 -1.10
CA TYR A 111 1.00 5.59 -0.44
C TYR A 111 2.42 6.16 -0.23
N TYR A 112 3.40 5.33 0.12
CA TYR A 112 4.81 5.73 0.13
C TYR A 112 5.27 6.25 -1.23
N ASN A 113 4.91 5.57 -2.33
CA ASN A 113 5.26 6.05 -3.66
C ASN A 113 4.59 7.39 -3.97
N TYR A 114 3.33 7.60 -3.55
CA TYR A 114 2.69 8.90 -3.62
C TYR A 114 3.48 9.98 -2.86
N VAL A 115 3.88 9.71 -1.62
CA VAL A 115 4.68 10.65 -0.82
C VAL A 115 6.02 10.93 -1.49
N LYS A 116 6.71 9.90 -1.98
CA LYS A 116 8.01 10.04 -2.66
C LYS A 116 7.93 10.86 -3.95
N LEU A 117 6.83 10.76 -4.69
CA LEU A 117 6.63 11.52 -5.94
C LEU A 117 6.29 13.00 -5.70
N ASN A 118 5.56 13.29 -4.63
CA ASN A 118 5.07 14.65 -4.36
C ASN A 118 5.94 15.44 -3.38
N TYR A 119 6.80 14.76 -2.62
CA TYR A 119 7.63 15.38 -1.58
C TYR A 119 9.10 15.00 -1.75
N ASN A 120 9.99 15.97 -1.52
CA ASN A 120 11.44 15.77 -1.58
C ASN A 120 11.94 15.02 -0.34
N LEU A 121 11.90 13.69 -0.39
CA LEU A 121 12.40 12.83 0.68
C LEU A 121 13.92 12.69 0.63
N SER A 122 14.57 12.80 1.79
CA SER A 122 16.01 12.48 1.90
C SER A 122 16.25 10.98 1.67
N ARG A 123 17.48 10.61 1.28
CA ARG A 123 17.85 9.19 1.09
C ARG A 123 17.62 8.36 2.34
N LEU A 124 17.96 8.90 3.51
CA LEU A 124 17.75 8.23 4.79
C LEU A 124 16.26 7.98 5.05
N LEU A 125 15.41 8.98 4.82
CA LEU A 125 13.98 8.86 5.06
C LEU A 125 13.33 7.82 4.11
N ASN A 126 13.77 7.74 2.86
CA ASN A 126 13.35 6.69 1.94
C ASN A 126 13.68 5.28 2.48
N ILE A 127 14.89 5.08 3.02
CA ILE A 127 15.30 3.80 3.60
C ILE A 127 14.43 3.47 4.82
N VAL A 128 14.21 4.45 5.70
CA VAL A 128 13.35 4.28 6.89
C VAL A 128 11.93 3.87 6.47
N PHE A 129 11.32 4.55 5.49
CA PHE A 129 10.00 4.18 4.98
C PHE A 129 9.96 2.72 4.51
N ILE A 130 10.92 2.28 3.70
CA ILE A 130 10.96 0.90 3.20
C ILE A 130 11.10 -0.10 4.34
N LEU A 131 12.01 0.15 5.30
CA LEU A 131 12.19 -0.74 6.44
C LEU A 131 10.92 -0.87 7.28
N VAL A 132 10.28 0.26 7.57
CA VAL A 132 9.04 0.29 8.35
C VAL A 132 7.91 -0.46 7.63
N ILE A 133 7.77 -0.30 6.31
CA ILE A 133 6.80 -1.07 5.50
C ILE A 133 7.05 -2.58 5.61
N MET A 134 8.32 -3.01 5.49
CA MET A 134 8.68 -4.43 5.57
C MET A 134 8.41 -5.01 6.96
N ILE A 135 8.81 -4.30 8.02
CA ILE A 135 8.56 -4.71 9.41
C ILE A 135 7.04 -4.82 9.67
N SER A 136 6.27 -3.84 9.20
CA SER A 136 4.81 -3.83 9.33
C SER A 136 4.18 -5.07 8.69
N CYS A 137 4.57 -5.38 7.44
CA CYS A 137 4.04 -6.52 6.70
C CYS A 137 4.41 -7.86 7.35
N ILE A 138 5.68 -8.04 7.71
CA ILE A 138 6.16 -9.25 8.36
C ILE A 138 5.48 -9.42 9.74
N GLY A 139 5.35 -8.34 10.50
CA GLY A 139 4.65 -8.34 11.78
C GLY A 139 3.18 -8.75 11.66
N VAL A 140 2.43 -8.08 10.77
CA VAL A 140 1.01 -8.40 10.54
C VAL A 140 0.84 -9.83 10.05
N GLY A 141 1.65 -10.28 9.10
CA GLY A 141 1.58 -11.66 8.62
C GLY A 141 1.93 -12.67 9.72
N GLY A 142 2.98 -12.40 10.47
CA GLY A 142 3.53 -13.30 11.48
C GLY A 142 2.55 -13.60 12.62
N PHE A 143 1.78 -12.61 13.10
CA PHE A 143 0.86 -12.87 14.22
C PHE A 143 -0.32 -13.76 13.81
N GLY A 144 -0.75 -13.71 12.54
CA GLY A 144 -1.76 -14.60 11.99
C GLY A 144 -1.36 -16.07 12.04
N PHE A 145 -0.07 -16.36 11.86
CA PHE A 145 0.49 -17.72 11.92
C PHE A 145 0.92 -18.17 13.31
N CYS A 146 0.81 -17.30 14.32
CA CYS A 146 1.18 -17.60 15.69
C CYS A 146 -0.09 -17.58 16.55
N PRO A 147 -0.81 -18.70 16.75
CA PRO A 147 -2.02 -18.68 17.56
C PRO A 147 -1.75 -18.23 19.00
N ILE A 148 -2.61 -17.36 19.56
CA ILE A 148 -2.37 -16.74 20.88
C ILE A 148 -2.31 -17.79 22.01
N ASN A 149 -3.11 -18.85 21.86
CA ASN A 149 -3.22 -19.96 22.81
C ASN A 149 -2.11 -21.02 22.70
N GLU A 150 -1.30 -20.99 21.64
CA GLU A 150 -0.19 -21.93 21.45
C GLU A 150 1.18 -21.26 21.66
N VAL A 151 1.35 -20.07 21.08
CA VAL A 151 2.65 -19.40 20.99
C VAL A 151 2.52 -17.91 21.31
N TYR A 152 1.91 -17.60 22.45
CA TYR A 152 1.62 -16.25 22.96
C TYR A 152 2.75 -15.22 22.71
N LYS A 153 3.98 -15.55 23.12
CA LYS A 153 5.14 -14.65 23.01
C LYS A 153 5.43 -14.23 21.56
N TYR A 154 5.32 -15.15 20.61
CA TYR A 154 5.56 -14.85 19.19
C TYR A 154 4.39 -14.10 18.59
N HIS A 155 3.15 -14.47 18.94
CA HIS A 155 1.95 -13.73 18.54
C HIS A 155 2.08 -12.25 18.92
N PHE A 156 2.37 -11.98 20.20
CA PHE A 156 2.52 -10.63 20.71
C PHE A 156 3.68 -9.87 20.05
N LEU A 157 4.85 -10.50 19.89
CA LEU A 157 6.00 -9.88 19.22
C LEU A 157 5.67 -9.45 17.78
N PHE A 158 4.98 -10.32 17.02
CA PHE A 158 4.59 -10.01 15.65
C PHE A 158 3.50 -8.95 15.58
N ALA A 159 2.48 -9.00 16.45
CA ALA A 159 1.45 -7.97 16.55
C ALA A 159 2.07 -6.61 16.91
N PHE A 160 2.90 -6.57 17.96
CA PHE A 160 3.62 -5.37 18.41
C PHE A 160 4.46 -4.76 17.29
N SER A 161 5.31 -5.56 16.65
CA SER A 161 6.18 -5.08 15.56
C SER A 161 5.39 -4.63 14.33
N GLY A 162 4.33 -5.35 13.97
CA GLY A 162 3.44 -5.03 12.87
C GLY A 162 2.75 -3.67 13.06
N PHE A 163 2.03 -3.50 14.17
CA PHE A 163 1.28 -2.29 14.44
C PHE A 163 2.17 -1.09 14.80
N THR A 164 3.29 -1.29 15.49
CA THR A 164 4.29 -0.23 15.67
C THR A 164 4.82 0.26 14.33
N GLY A 165 5.14 -0.65 13.41
CA GLY A 165 5.57 -0.30 12.08
C GLY A 165 4.54 0.58 11.37
N ILE A 166 3.27 0.17 11.37
CA ILE A 166 2.19 0.95 10.74
C ILE A 166 2.07 2.33 11.39
N LEU A 167 2.02 2.43 12.73
CA LEU A 167 1.89 3.72 13.42
C LEU A 167 3.09 4.65 13.17
N VAL A 168 4.31 4.11 13.11
CA VAL A 168 5.51 4.88 12.75
C VAL A 168 5.41 5.36 11.30
N PHE A 169 4.99 4.49 10.36
CA PHE A 169 4.76 4.86 8.97
C PHE A 169 3.77 6.02 8.86
N GLU A 170 2.61 5.91 9.51
CA GLU A 170 1.58 6.94 9.50
C GLU A 170 2.08 8.26 10.08
N THR A 171 2.83 8.19 11.18
CA THR A 171 3.39 9.38 11.83
C THR A 171 4.40 10.07 10.92
N LEU A 172 5.28 9.32 10.25
CA LEU A 172 6.23 9.87 9.27
C LEU A 172 5.49 10.53 8.10
N CYS A 173 4.49 9.84 7.53
CA CYS A 173 3.64 10.38 6.48
C CYS A 173 2.93 11.67 6.93
N TYR A 174 2.36 11.70 8.13
CA TYR A 174 1.75 12.90 8.70
C TYR A 174 2.76 14.05 8.80
N VAL A 175 3.95 13.81 9.35
CA VAL A 175 4.97 14.86 9.51
C VAL A 175 5.39 15.45 8.16
N VAL A 176 5.52 14.61 7.13
CA VAL A 176 5.88 15.04 5.77
C VAL A 176 4.73 15.80 5.10
N CYS A 177 3.51 15.27 5.15
CA CYS A 177 2.39 15.76 4.32
C CYS A 177 1.51 16.82 4.99
N ARG A 178 1.61 17.03 6.32
CA ARG A 178 0.64 17.85 7.11
C ARG A 178 0.41 19.28 6.62
N LYS A 179 1.33 19.85 5.85
CA LYS A 179 1.20 21.24 5.36
C LYS A 179 0.29 21.35 4.14
N ASP A 180 0.16 20.27 3.37
CA ASP A 180 -0.41 20.31 2.02
C ASP A 180 -1.76 19.55 1.92
N THR A 181 -2.27 19.04 3.04
CA THR A 181 -3.53 18.28 3.09
C THR A 181 -4.51 18.86 4.09
N ASN A 182 -5.74 19.13 3.62
CA ASN A 182 -6.86 19.51 4.48
C ASN A 182 -7.28 18.38 5.44
N LEU A 183 -6.76 17.17 5.26
CA LEU A 183 -7.01 16.01 6.11
C LEU A 183 -5.99 15.85 7.25
N ALA A 184 -5.03 16.78 7.39
CA ALA A 184 -3.93 16.66 8.36
C ALA A 184 -4.44 16.48 9.79
N MET A 185 -5.42 17.29 10.22
CA MET A 185 -5.99 17.20 11.56
C MET A 185 -6.79 15.90 11.78
N VAL A 186 -7.53 15.46 10.77
CA VAL A 186 -8.26 14.18 10.82
C VAL A 186 -7.27 13.04 10.97
N ARG A 187 -6.18 13.04 10.19
CA ARG A 187 -5.14 12.02 10.27
C ARG A 187 -4.44 12.04 11.62
N LEU A 188 -4.09 13.22 12.15
CA LEU A 188 -3.50 13.33 13.49
C LEU A 188 -4.42 12.72 14.54
N PHE A 189 -5.70 13.08 14.53
CA PHE A 189 -6.70 12.54 15.44
C PHE A 189 -6.76 11.00 15.35
N LEU A 190 -6.88 10.46 14.14
CA LEU A 190 -6.95 9.01 13.93
C LEU A 190 -5.68 8.28 14.36
N ILE A 191 -4.48 8.82 14.06
CA ILE A 191 -3.21 8.25 14.52
C ILE A 191 -3.13 8.29 16.04
N SER A 192 -3.55 9.40 16.68
CA SER A 192 -3.53 9.52 18.13
C SER A 192 -4.45 8.51 18.81
N PHE A 193 -5.68 8.33 18.31
CA PHE A 193 -6.58 7.32 18.86
C PHE A 193 -6.11 5.89 18.57
N ALA A 194 -5.57 5.63 17.38
CA ALA A 194 -4.95 4.34 17.06
C ALA A 194 -3.79 4.03 18.02
N THR A 195 -2.95 5.03 18.30
CA THR A 195 -1.86 4.92 19.28
C THR A 195 -2.39 4.66 20.68
N ILE A 196 -3.45 5.35 21.11
CA ILE A 196 -4.09 5.10 22.41
C ILE A 196 -4.62 3.67 22.48
N GLY A 197 -5.33 3.20 21.44
CA GLY A 197 -5.81 1.81 21.37
C GLY A 197 -4.67 0.79 21.44
N TYR A 198 -3.58 1.06 20.72
CA TYR A 198 -2.36 0.24 20.76
C TYR A 198 -1.72 0.21 22.14
N LEU A 199 -1.64 1.35 22.83
CA LEU A 199 -1.11 1.43 24.19
C LEU A 199 -2.03 0.69 25.17
N ILE A 200 -3.36 0.84 25.06
CA ILE A 200 -4.29 0.08 25.89
C ILE A 200 -4.02 -1.41 25.70
N PHE A 201 -4.05 -1.91 24.47
CA PHE A 201 -3.76 -3.31 24.14
C PHE A 201 -2.41 -3.81 24.70
N GLY A 202 -1.34 -3.03 24.55
CA GLY A 202 -0.01 -3.44 24.99
C GLY A 202 0.24 -3.31 26.51
N PHE A 203 -0.45 -2.39 27.18
CA PHE A 203 -0.28 -2.15 28.62
C PHE A 203 -1.20 -3.01 29.48
N THR A 204 -2.36 -3.43 28.97
CA THR A 204 -3.33 -4.20 29.76
C THR A 204 -2.77 -5.55 30.20
N ASP A 205 -2.06 -6.23 29.31
CA ASP A 205 -1.34 -7.49 29.59
C ASP A 205 -0.24 -7.33 30.66
N ALA A 206 0.32 -6.13 30.81
CA ALA A 206 1.39 -5.86 31.78
C ALA A 206 0.88 -5.45 33.17
N VAL A 207 -0.40 -5.06 33.30
CA VAL A 207 -0.89 -4.33 34.48
C VAL A 207 -2.10 -4.99 35.16
N PHE A 208 -2.99 -5.65 34.42
CA PHE A 208 -4.27 -6.12 34.97
C PHE A 208 -4.32 -7.63 35.24
N GLU A 209 -5.26 -8.03 36.10
CA GLU A 209 -5.62 -9.43 36.33
C GLU A 209 -6.33 -10.04 35.09
N PRO A 210 -6.25 -11.38 34.87
CA PRO A 210 -6.49 -12.03 33.58
C PRO A 210 -7.83 -11.73 32.88
N ASN A 211 -8.92 -11.49 33.62
CA ASN A 211 -10.25 -11.30 33.02
C ASN A 211 -10.58 -9.83 32.72
N MET A 212 -10.08 -8.88 33.51
CA MET A 212 -10.21 -7.45 33.22
C MET A 212 -9.26 -7.03 32.10
N ASP A 213 -8.14 -7.73 31.99
CA ASP A 213 -7.21 -7.62 30.88
C ASP A 213 -7.89 -7.88 29.53
N ALA A 214 -8.63 -9.00 29.37
CA ALA A 214 -9.20 -9.38 28.08
C ALA A 214 -10.16 -8.34 27.46
N THR A 215 -11.09 -7.76 28.25
CA THR A 215 -12.02 -6.74 27.72
C THR A 215 -11.32 -5.44 27.37
N ALA A 216 -10.40 -4.98 28.21
CA ALA A 216 -9.65 -3.76 27.96
C ALA A 216 -8.72 -3.91 26.74
N SER A 217 -8.04 -5.05 26.65
CA SER A 217 -7.25 -5.48 25.50
C SER A 217 -8.11 -5.50 24.22
N ALA A 218 -9.31 -6.09 24.28
CA ALA A 218 -10.23 -6.13 23.15
C ALA A 218 -10.63 -4.73 22.70
N ILE A 219 -11.03 -3.85 23.64
CA ILE A 219 -11.35 -2.45 23.33
C ILE A 219 -10.16 -1.74 22.66
N GLY A 220 -8.94 -1.97 23.17
CA GLY A 220 -7.70 -1.46 22.59
C GLY A 220 -7.50 -1.91 21.14
N GLU A 221 -7.62 -3.22 20.87
CA GLU A 221 -7.52 -3.78 19.52
C GLU A 221 -8.57 -3.19 18.56
N TRP A 222 -9.84 -3.08 19.00
CA TRP A 222 -10.91 -2.50 18.18
C TRP A 222 -10.70 -1.03 17.87
N ILE A 223 -10.28 -0.22 18.85
CA ILE A 223 -9.95 1.20 18.63
C ILE A 223 -8.78 1.31 17.65
N LEU A 224 -7.73 0.51 17.84
CA LEU A 224 -6.56 0.50 16.96
C LEU A 224 -6.95 0.19 15.51
N LEU A 225 -7.63 -0.92 15.27
CA LEU A 225 -8.01 -1.34 13.92
C LEU A 225 -9.00 -0.37 13.28
N PHE A 226 -10.01 0.08 14.03
CA PHE A 226 -10.97 1.04 13.53
C PHE A 226 -10.30 2.35 13.16
N CYS A 227 -9.44 2.92 14.00
CA CYS A 227 -8.78 4.18 13.67
C CYS A 227 -7.80 4.04 12.49
N LEU A 228 -6.98 2.97 12.44
CA LEU A 228 -6.12 2.69 11.28
C LEU A 228 -6.94 2.55 10.00
N GLN A 229 -8.13 1.96 10.09
CA GLN A 229 -9.02 1.83 8.96
C GLN A 229 -9.36 3.18 8.31
N PHE A 230 -9.71 4.15 9.14
CA PHE A 230 -10.06 5.49 8.71
C PHE A 230 -8.83 6.29 8.27
N VAL A 231 -7.64 6.02 8.83
CA VAL A 231 -6.40 6.62 8.32
C VAL A 231 -6.25 6.25 6.86
N PHE A 232 -6.46 5.00 6.51
CA PHE A 232 -6.34 4.55 5.14
C PHE A 232 -7.39 5.19 4.20
N VAL A 233 -8.62 5.43 4.67
CA VAL A 233 -9.62 6.20 3.89
C VAL A 233 -9.10 7.58 3.48
N THR A 234 -8.28 8.24 4.31
CA THR A 234 -7.65 9.52 3.94
C THR A 234 -6.71 9.40 2.73
N TYR A 235 -6.09 8.22 2.53
CA TYR A 235 -5.24 7.97 1.37
C TYR A 235 -6.03 7.96 0.08
N GLY A 236 -7.24 7.37 0.09
CA GLY A 236 -8.12 7.36 -1.07
C GLY A 236 -8.45 8.77 -1.55
N GLN A 237 -8.64 9.71 -0.62
CA GLN A 237 -8.93 11.11 -0.93
C GLN A 237 -7.71 11.85 -1.52
N GLU A 238 -6.50 11.58 -1.02
CA GLU A 238 -5.28 12.22 -1.50
C GLU A 238 -4.80 11.63 -2.82
N MET A 239 -4.98 10.32 -3.01
CA MET A 239 -4.59 9.60 -4.22
C MET A 239 -5.66 9.61 -5.31
N LYS A 240 -6.80 10.29 -5.13
CA LYS A 240 -7.94 10.28 -6.07
C LYS A 240 -7.61 10.70 -7.50
N HIS A 241 -6.53 11.47 -7.68
CA HIS A 241 -6.07 11.96 -8.98
C HIS A 241 -4.96 11.09 -9.59
N LEU A 242 -4.38 10.17 -8.82
CA LEU A 242 -3.35 9.26 -9.31
C LEU A 242 -3.97 8.21 -10.23
N LYS A 243 -3.25 7.91 -11.30
CA LYS A 243 -3.61 6.91 -12.30
C LYS A 243 -2.46 5.96 -12.44
N ILE A 244 -2.70 4.67 -12.24
CA ILE A 244 -1.74 3.64 -12.62
C ILE A 244 -1.91 3.37 -14.11
N HIS A 245 -0.79 3.37 -14.82
CA HIS A 245 -0.70 2.95 -16.22
C HIS A 245 0.06 1.64 -16.29
N ILE A 246 -0.64 0.57 -16.66
CA ILE A 246 -0.01 -0.72 -16.97
C ILE A 246 0.27 -0.73 -18.47
N ASN A 247 1.52 -0.89 -18.87
CA ASN A 247 1.91 -1.08 -20.26
C ASN A 247 2.10 -2.57 -20.50
N LEU A 248 1.15 -3.21 -21.19
CA LEU A 248 1.31 -4.59 -21.64
C LEU A 248 1.97 -4.56 -23.03
N SER A 249 3.17 -5.10 -23.13
CA SER A 249 3.75 -5.50 -24.40
C SER A 249 3.22 -6.90 -24.72
N VAL A 250 2.43 -7.00 -25.80
CA VAL A 250 1.99 -8.28 -26.37
C VAL A 250 3.02 -8.72 -27.38
#